data_AF-A0A357D7K5-F1
#
_entry.id   AF-A0A357D7K5-F1
#
_cell.length_a   1.000
_cell.length_b   1.000
_cell.length_c   1.000
_cell.angle_alpha   90.00
_cell.angle_beta   90.00
_cell.angle_gamma   90.00
#
_symmetry.space_group_name_H-M   'P 1'
#
loop_
_entity.id
_entity.type
_entity.pdbx_description
1 polymer ?
#
loop_
_entity_poly.entity_id
_entity_poly.type
_entity_poly.pdbx_seq_one_letter_code
_entity_poly.pdbx_strand_id
1 'polypeptide(L)'
;ERYAEIARFLGLPAATTEEGVTSLIQAIRNLNGEFGIPLSLQETGISREEFQREVVEMADIAFNDQCTGANPRMPLVAEIEELYLQAYEGKGLSVQKQAC
;
A
#
# COMPACT_ATOMS: atom_id res chain seq x y z
N GLU A 1 -2.72 -12.82 -10.36
CA GLU A 1 -3.63 -13.96 -10.11
C GLU A 1 -3.92 -14.19 -8.64
N ARG A 2 -2.93 -14.50 -7.77
CA ARG A 2 -3.15 -14.78 -6.33
C ARG A 2 -4.01 -13.74 -5.58
N TYR A 3 -3.79 -12.44 -5.81
CA TYR A 3 -4.62 -11.39 -5.19
C TYR A 3 -6.08 -11.41 -5.67
N ALA A 4 -6.33 -11.74 -6.94
CA ALA A 4 -7.69 -11.89 -7.45
C ALA A 4 -8.37 -13.16 -6.92
N GLU A 5 -7.61 -14.22 -6.62
CA GLU A 5 -8.13 -15.41 -5.93
C GLU A 5 -8.58 -15.10 -4.51
N ILE A 6 -7.80 -14.29 -3.77
CA ILE A 6 -8.19 -13.79 -2.45
C ILE A 6 -9.49 -12.96 -2.57
N ALA A 7 -9.58 -12.07 -3.56
CA ALA A 7 -10.79 -11.29 -3.81
C ALA A 7 -12.02 -12.19 -4.05
N ARG A 8 -11.89 -13.21 -4.91
CA ARG A 8 -12.97 -14.19 -5.15
C ARG A 8 -13.35 -14.97 -3.89
N PHE A 9 -12.37 -15.41 -3.11
CA PHE A 9 -12.60 -16.13 -1.86
C PHE A 9 -13.38 -15.29 -0.84
N LEU A 10 -13.10 -13.98 -0.79
CA LEU A 10 -13.81 -13.01 0.05
C LEU A 10 -15.16 -12.56 -0.52
N GLY A 11 -15.56 -13.03 -1.71
CA GLY A 11 -16.82 -12.64 -2.36
C GLY A 11 -16.79 -11.25 -3.00
N LEU A 12 -15.61 -10.69 -3.28
CA LEU A 12 -15.44 -9.39 -3.93
C LEU A 12 -15.51 -9.50 -5.47
N PRO A 13 -15.86 -8.42 -6.20
CA PRO A 13 -15.83 -8.42 -7.67
C PRO A 13 -14.44 -8.76 -8.21
N ALA A 14 -14.36 -9.76 -9.08
CA ALA A 14 -13.10 -10.31 -9.59
C ALA A 14 -13.32 -11.13 -10.88
N ALA A 15 -14.09 -10.58 -11.82
CA ALA A 15 -14.30 -11.17 -13.14
C ALA A 15 -13.01 -11.17 -13.96
N THR A 16 -12.13 -10.19 -13.75
CA THR A 16 -10.75 -10.18 -14.26
C THR A 16 -9.73 -10.11 -13.12
N THR A 17 -8.46 -10.39 -13.42
CA THR A 17 -7.38 -10.28 -12.42
C THR A 17 -7.26 -8.84 -11.92
N GLU A 18 -7.34 -7.87 -12.83
CA GLU A 18 -7.23 -6.44 -12.53
C GLU A 18 -8.39 -5.96 -11.65
N GLU A 19 -9.63 -6.41 -11.95
CA GLU A 19 -10.79 -6.11 -11.12
C GLU A 19 -10.63 -6.72 -9.72
N GLY A 20 -10.20 -7.98 -9.63
CA GLY A 20 -9.99 -8.64 -8.33
C GLY A 20 -8.94 -7.94 -7.48
N VAL A 21 -7.82 -7.51 -8.07
CA VAL A 21 -6.80 -6.71 -7.36
C VAL A 21 -7.39 -5.39 -6.88
N THR A 22 -8.11 -4.67 -7.74
CA THR A 22 -8.71 -3.38 -7.41
C THR A 22 -9.74 -3.50 -6.29
N SER A 23 -10.62 -4.50 -6.37
CA SER A 23 -11.63 -4.77 -5.34
C SER A 23 -11.01 -5.12 -3.99
N LEU A 24 -9.93 -5.91 -3.99
CA LEU A 24 -9.20 -6.25 -2.76
C LEU A 24 -8.56 -5.02 -2.13
N ILE A 25 -7.91 -4.17 -2.93
CA ILE A 25 -7.37 -2.89 -2.45
C ILE A 25 -8.48 -2.04 -1.83
N GLN A 26 -9.64 -1.94 -2.48
CA GLN A 26 -10.75 -1.15 -1.97
C GLN A 26 -11.28 -1.70 -0.64
N ALA A 27 -11.45 -3.01 -0.52
CA ALA A 27 -11.93 -3.64 0.70
C ALA A 27 -10.99 -3.36 1.89
N ILE A 28 -9.66 -3.45 1.69
CA ILE A 28 -8.68 -3.12 2.73
C ILE A 28 -8.77 -1.65 3.15
N ARG A 29 -8.98 -0.73 2.21
CA ARG A 29 -9.13 0.71 2.51
C ARG A 29 -10.38 1.01 3.30
N ASN A 30 -11.50 0.41 2.91
CA ASN A 30 -12.76 0.55 3.64
C ASN A 30 -12.60 0.03 5.08
N LEU A 31 -11.96 -1.14 5.24
CA LEU A 31 -11.67 -1.72 6.55
C LEU A 31 -10.81 -0.78 7.40
N ASN A 32 -9.73 -0.22 6.85
CA ASN A 32 -8.92 0.78 7.55
C ASN A 32 -9.78 1.97 8.02
N GLY A 33 -10.67 2.48 7.16
CA GLY A 33 -11.59 3.57 7.49
C GLY A 33 -12.56 3.21 8.63
N GLU A 34 -13.11 2.00 8.64
CA GLU A 34 -13.99 1.51 9.72
C GLU A 34 -13.29 1.47 11.09
N PHE A 35 -11.99 1.18 11.10
CA PHE A 35 -11.16 1.18 12.31
C PHE A 35 -10.46 2.52 12.61
N GLY A 36 -10.69 3.55 11.79
CA GLY A 36 -10.03 4.85 11.97
C GLY A 36 -8.51 4.82 11.75
N ILE A 37 -8.02 3.86 10.96
CA ILE A 37 -6.60 3.76 10.57
C ILE A 37 -6.33 4.75 9.43
N PRO A 38 -5.36 5.68 9.60
CA PRO A 38 -4.97 6.62 8.54
C PRO A 38 -4.63 5.94 7.21
N LEU A 39 -4.97 6.60 6.10
CA LEU A 39 -4.71 6.07 4.75
C LEU A 39 -3.39 6.56 4.15
N SER A 40 -2.64 7.36 4.90
CA SER A 40 -1.31 7.86 4.56
C SER A 40 -0.45 8.02 5.83
N LEU A 41 0.87 7.98 5.67
CA LEU A 41 1.77 8.26 6.82
C LEU A 41 1.69 9.74 7.24
N GLN A 42 1.38 10.67 6.31
CA GLN A 42 1.19 12.07 6.64
C GLN A 42 0.07 12.29 7.67
N GLU A 43 -1.03 11.54 7.56
CA GLU A 43 -2.17 11.60 8.48
C GLU A 43 -1.84 11.11 9.91
N THR A 44 -0.68 10.46 10.11
CA THR A 44 -0.22 10.03 11.45
C THR A 44 0.45 11.15 12.26
N GLY A 45 0.67 12.33 11.66
CA GLY A 45 1.28 13.49 12.31
C GLY A 45 2.78 13.63 12.13
N ILE A 46 3.42 12.73 11.36
CA ILE A 46 4.83 12.83 10.99
C ILE A 46 5.01 14.02 10.03
N SER A 47 5.97 14.89 10.31
CA SER A 47 6.27 16.02 9.43
C SER A 47 6.97 15.57 8.16
N ARG A 48 6.81 16.33 7.06
CA ARG A 48 7.46 15.99 5.79
C ARG A 48 8.97 16.03 5.92
N GLU A 49 9.48 16.99 6.68
CA GLU A 49 10.89 17.20 6.93
C GLU A 49 11.49 16.04 7.73
N GLU A 50 10.79 15.56 8.76
CA GLU A 50 11.20 14.36 9.51
C GLU A 50 11.22 13.13 8.62
N PHE A 51 10.13 12.87 7.90
CA PHE A 51 10.04 11.72 7.00
C PHE A 51 11.15 11.73 5.92
N GLN A 52 11.40 12.88 5.28
CA GLN A 52 12.40 13.01 4.22
C GLN A 52 13.84 12.81 4.71
N ARG A 53 14.13 13.09 5.98
CA ARG A 53 15.46 12.82 6.56
C ARG A 53 15.74 11.33 6.69
N GLU A 54 14.71 10.54 6.97
CA GLU A 54 14.85 9.12 7.31
C GLU A 54 14.57 8.18 6.11
N VAL A 55 13.82 8.62 5.09
CA VAL A 55 13.28 7.73 4.03
C VAL A 55 14.35 6.92 3.29
N VAL A 56 15.52 7.51 3.05
CA VAL A 56 16.64 6.83 2.35
C VAL A 56 17.21 5.71 3.21
N GLU A 57 17.44 5.96 4.51
CA GLU A 57 17.94 4.95 5.44
C GLU A 57 16.89 3.85 5.70
N MET A 58 15.61 4.23 5.86
CA MET A 58 14.52 3.28 6.00
C MET A 58 14.39 2.35 4.78
N ALA A 59 14.64 2.84 3.57
CA ALA A 59 14.62 2.03 2.36
C ALA A 59 15.76 0.99 2.32
N ASP A 60 16.96 1.37 2.75
CA ASP A 60 18.10 0.44 2.84
C ASP A 60 17.88 -0.62 3.94
N ILE A 61 17.38 -0.21 5.11
CA ILE A 61 17.02 -1.14 6.19
C ILE A 61 15.96 -2.13 5.70
N ALA A 62 14.90 -1.65 5.04
CA ALA A 62 13.83 -2.50 4.53
C ALA A 62 14.32 -3.47 3.45
N PHE A 63 15.26 -3.04 2.58
CA PHE A 63 15.87 -3.93 1.59
C PHE A 63 16.65 -5.09 2.25
N ASN A 64 17.33 -4.81 3.36
CA ASN A 64 18.14 -5.78 4.10
C ASN A 64 17.35 -6.59 5.14
N ASP A 65 16.04 -6.35 5.27
CA ASP A 65 15.19 -7.11 6.18
C ASP A 65 15.04 -8.58 5.72
N GLN A 66 15.07 -9.51 6.67
CA GLN A 66 14.98 -10.96 6.39
C GLN A 66 13.67 -11.33 5.67
N CYS A 67 12.60 -10.54 5.83
CA CYS A 67 11.32 -10.75 5.18
C CYS A 67 11.35 -10.39 3.69
N THR A 68 12.20 -9.45 3.26
CA THR A 68 12.23 -8.95 1.88
C THR A 68 12.62 -10.02 0.88
N GLY A 69 13.49 -10.96 1.28
CA GLY A 69 13.87 -12.10 0.45
C GLY A 69 12.72 -13.06 0.09
N ALA A 70 11.61 -13.04 0.85
CA ALA A 70 10.42 -13.83 0.57
C ALA A 70 9.38 -13.09 -0.27
N ASN A 71 9.60 -11.81 -0.60
CA ASN A 71 8.69 -11.03 -1.42
C ASN A 71 8.67 -11.61 -2.86
N PRO A 72 7.50 -11.81 -3.50
CA PRO A 72 7.41 -12.39 -4.84
C PRO A 72 8.15 -11.59 -5.93
N ARG A 73 8.49 -10.33 -5.64
CA ARG A 73 9.32 -9.47 -6.47
C ARG A 73 10.43 -8.88 -5.61
N MET A 74 11.70 -9.13 -5.93
CA MET A 74 12.81 -8.44 -5.28
C MET A 74 12.80 -6.96 -5.72
N PRO A 75 12.57 -5.99 -4.82
CA PRO A 75 12.60 -4.58 -5.16
C PRO A 75 14.04 -4.04 -5.18
N LEU A 76 14.27 -2.91 -5.85
CA LEU A 76 15.46 -2.10 -5.61
C LEU A 76 15.25 -1.17 -4.41
N VAL A 77 16.32 -0.75 -3.73
CA VAL A 77 16.24 0.24 -2.64
C VAL A 77 15.48 1.50 -3.08
N ALA A 78 15.78 2.01 -4.27
CA ALA A 78 15.08 3.17 -4.84
C ALA A 78 13.57 2.93 -5.07
N GLU A 79 13.14 1.70 -5.33
CA GLU A 79 11.72 1.37 -5.48
C GLU A 79 11.02 1.31 -4.12
N ILE A 80 11.73 0.90 -3.06
CA ILE A 80 11.22 0.96 -1.68
C ILE A 80 11.09 2.42 -1.24
N GLU A 81 12.09 3.26 -1.53
CA GLU A 81 12.05 4.70 -1.24
C GLU A 81 10.84 5.37 -1.92
N GLU A 82 10.62 5.11 -3.20
CA GLU A 82 9.44 5.60 -3.93
C GLU A 82 8.14 5.08 -3.32
N LEU A 83 8.09 3.82 -2.90
CA LEU A 83 6.91 3.26 -2.23
C LEU A 83 6.63 3.96 -0.89
N TYR A 84 7.66 4.27 -0.11
CA TYR A 84 7.52 5.06 1.11
C TYR A 84 6.99 6.47 0.82
N LEU A 85 7.50 7.14 -0.22
CA LEU A 85 7.02 8.46 -0.64
C LEU A 85 5.54 8.42 -1.04
N GLN A 86 5.13 7.39 -1.78
CA GLN A 86 3.73 7.18 -2.15
C GLN A 86 2.85 6.92 -0.92
N ALA A 87 3.31 6.09 0.01
CA ALA A 87 2.60 5.82 1.27
C ALA A 87 2.48 7.07 2.16
N TYR A 88 3.49 7.95 2.15
CA TYR A 88 3.45 9.21 2.88
C TYR A 88 2.39 10.15 2.32
N GLU A 89 2.32 10.29 1.01
CA GLU A 89 1.39 11.21 0.33
C GLU A 89 -0.01 10.62 0.12
N GLY A 90 -0.18 9.32 0.35
CA GLY A 90 -1.37 8.60 -0.08
C GLY A 90 -1.51 8.57 -1.61
N LYS A 91 -0.40 8.48 -2.36
CA LYS A 91 -0.41 8.30 -3.82
C LYS A 91 -0.46 6.81 -4.20
N GLY A 92 -1.00 6.53 -5.40
CA GLY A 92 -1.41 5.17 -5.80
C GLY A 92 -2.85 4.82 -5.43
N LEU A 93 -3.59 5.79 -4.86
CA LEU A 93 -4.90 5.63 -4.21
C LEU A 93 -6.05 6.27 -5.01
N SER A 94 -6.06 6.15 -6.34
CA SER A 94 -7.20 6.65 -7.14
C SER A 94 -8.44 5.76 -6.92
N VAL A 95 -9.19 6.07 -5.89
CA VAL A 95 -10.54 5.55 -5.67
C VAL A 95 -11.51 6.67 -6.00
N GLN A 96 -12.39 6.43 -6.96
CA GLN A 96 -13.55 7.27 -7.20
C GLN A 96 -14.33 7.38 -5.89
N LYS A 97 -14.58 8.62 -5.42
CA LYS A 97 -15.57 8.85 -4.37
C LYS A 97 -16.86 8.17 -4.81
N GLN A 98 -17.25 7.10 -4.16
CA GLN A 98 -18.60 6.58 -4.27
C GLN A 98 -19.49 7.63 -3.61
N ALA A 99 -20.15 8.44 -4.45
CA ALA A 99 -21.16 9.36 -4.00
C ALA A 99 -22.29 8.55 -3.34
N CYS A 100 -22.74 9.04 -2.19
CA CYS A 100 -24.03 8.68 -1.61
C CYS A 100 -25.14 8.91 -2.65
#